data_AF-A0A0J8J5Y6-F1
#
_entry.id   AF-A0A0J8J5Y6-F1
#
_cell.length_a   1.000
_cell.length_b   1.000
_cell.length_c   1.000
_cell.angle_alpha   90.00
_cell.angle_beta   90.00
_cell.angle_gamma   90.00
#
_symmetry.space_group_name_H-M   'P 1'
#
loop_
_entity.id
_entity.type
_entity.pdbx_description
1 polymer ?
#
loop_
_entity_poly.entity_id
_entity_poly.type
_entity_poly.pdbx_seq_one_letter_code
_entity_poly.pdbx_strand_id
1 'polypeptide(L)'
;MGQNKATYDQNPTFRVKGEFLTWTGFEAILNELSSAVLKLNKANAVLVIEGYPGVRMELIKQALENHFTEAELIFADKFALSGEEIRRKFDMIITEDRVFGRMAPITLEDYFEKERLAELRLKVAHSKKPLTIIYGTGASLAAEADLTVYVDVARFEIQKRMRSLEMGNWNDTNVDEDILRKYKRGFFLDWRAADRMKVSLFHKIDYYIDDNSLNQPKMLKWSDYCLGLTEMLSGPFRFVPYFDPGVWGGYWMKDKLSITHESEKLAWAFDGVAEENSLYLQFGNMCIETPAINAVLKYPLELLGELVFSRFGAELPIRFDFLDTMGGENLSLQVHPDKEYIKKQFGMDYTQEESYYLLDAEDEAVVYLGLKDGVEEADLLAALRQAESGDAPFDADHYMHTHKAQKHDHFLIPSGTVHCSGAGSMVLEVSLSAYIFTFKLWDWGRLGLDGKPRPVHINHGEKVINWNRSEKWVRENLVNHFELLEETDLHTKEQTGLYGTEQIVTERDWFTDYVDYDNSEKTVNMLNLVAGEKVVVESVDNTFEAFEVHYVETFVIPAQIEKFRIRNIGNSEKVAILRARIQ
;
A
#
# COMPACT_ATOMS: atom_id res chain seq x y z
N MET A 1 11.09 -32.89 -14.82
CA MET A 1 11.46 -32.17 -13.58
C MET A 1 10.17 -31.67 -12.99
N GLY A 2 9.74 -32.24 -11.85
CA GLY A 2 8.44 -31.93 -11.25
C GLY A 2 8.42 -30.48 -10.80
N GLN A 3 7.44 -29.71 -11.28
CA GLN A 3 7.19 -28.35 -10.79
C GLN A 3 6.80 -28.47 -9.31
N ASN A 4 7.69 -28.06 -8.40
CA ASN A 4 7.29 -27.72 -7.04
C ASN A 4 6.24 -26.62 -7.17
N LYS A 5 4.97 -26.93 -6.90
CA LYS A 5 3.96 -25.89 -6.65
C LYS A 5 4.45 -25.11 -5.45
N ALA A 6 4.64 -23.79 -5.59
CA ALA A 6 5.07 -22.98 -4.46
C ALA A 6 4.00 -23.01 -3.35
N THR A 7 4.46 -23.01 -2.10
CA THR A 7 3.65 -23.04 -0.88
C THR A 7 3.31 -21.62 -0.39
N TYR A 8 3.30 -20.65 -1.31
CA TYR A 8 3.07 -19.23 -1.01
C TYR A 8 1.77 -19.03 -0.22
N ASP A 9 1.88 -18.42 0.96
CA ASP A 9 0.74 -18.08 1.80
C ASP A 9 0.10 -16.77 1.34
N GLN A 10 -1.14 -16.87 0.84
CA GLN A 10 -1.97 -15.76 0.37
C GLN A 10 -2.72 -15.05 1.51
N ASN A 11 -2.78 -15.65 2.71
CA ASN A 11 -3.52 -15.10 3.85
C ASN A 11 -2.66 -15.15 5.12
N PRO A 12 -1.44 -14.57 5.10
CA PRO A 12 -0.57 -14.58 6.25
C PRO A 12 -1.30 -13.94 7.43
N THR A 13 -1.38 -14.71 8.53
CA THR A 13 -2.18 -14.35 9.69
C THR A 13 -1.33 -14.39 10.94
N PHE A 14 -1.21 -13.25 11.63
CA PHE A 14 -0.54 -13.21 12.92
C PHE A 14 -1.51 -13.64 14.02
N ARG A 15 -1.10 -14.61 14.84
CA ARG A 15 -1.94 -15.11 15.94
C ARG A 15 -1.58 -14.42 17.25
N VAL A 16 -2.53 -13.66 17.78
CA VAL A 16 -2.36 -12.92 19.03
C VAL A 16 -2.55 -13.86 20.22
N LYS A 17 -1.63 -13.81 21.19
CA LYS A 17 -1.67 -14.64 22.40
C LYS A 17 -2.57 -14.02 23.45
N GLY A 18 -3.55 -14.80 23.92
CA GLY A 18 -4.43 -14.39 25.00
C GLY A 18 -5.84 -14.92 24.86
N GLU A 19 -6.70 -14.51 25.79
CA GLU A 19 -8.14 -14.72 25.72
C GLU A 19 -8.82 -13.38 25.43
N PHE A 20 -9.71 -13.38 24.44
CA PHE A 20 -10.29 -12.16 23.90
C PHE A 20 -11.81 -12.24 23.88
N LEU A 21 -12.46 -11.15 24.26
CA LEU A 21 -13.88 -10.96 24.01
C LEU A 21 -14.06 -10.36 22.62
N THR A 22 -14.82 -11.05 21.78
CA THR A 22 -14.98 -10.73 20.37
C THR A 22 -16.45 -10.84 20.00
N TRP A 23 -16.92 -9.97 19.11
CA TRP A 23 -18.31 -9.91 18.67
C TRP A 23 -18.37 -9.86 17.15
N THR A 24 -19.11 -10.79 16.53
CA THR A 24 -19.27 -10.86 15.08
C THR A 24 -20.74 -10.67 14.70
N GLY A 25 -20.98 -9.85 13.69
CA GLY A 25 -22.32 -9.50 13.23
C GLY A 25 -22.94 -8.37 14.06
N PHE A 26 -23.90 -7.68 13.45
CA PHE A 26 -24.55 -6.51 14.05
C PHE A 26 -25.21 -6.79 15.40
N GLU A 27 -25.92 -7.91 15.54
CA GLU A 27 -26.65 -8.23 16.77
C GLU A 27 -25.71 -8.36 17.98
N ALA A 28 -24.63 -9.14 17.86
CA ALA A 28 -23.67 -9.35 18.94
C ALA A 28 -22.96 -8.03 19.32
N ILE A 29 -22.58 -7.24 18.32
CA ILE A 29 -21.93 -5.94 18.50
C ILE A 29 -22.85 -4.98 19.26
N LEU A 30 -24.07 -4.81 18.78
CA LEU A 30 -25.00 -3.82 19.35
C LEU A 30 -25.45 -4.21 20.77
N ASN A 31 -25.57 -5.52 21.05
CA ASN A 31 -25.81 -6.02 22.41
C ASN A 31 -24.67 -5.62 23.38
N GLU A 32 -23.40 -5.75 22.96
CA GLU A 32 -22.29 -5.29 23.80
C GLU A 32 -22.28 -3.76 23.93
N LEU A 33 -22.48 -3.01 22.85
CA LEU A 33 -22.52 -1.55 22.92
C LEU A 33 -23.63 -1.06 23.87
N SER A 34 -24.81 -1.69 23.83
CA SER A 34 -25.88 -1.47 24.80
C SER A 34 -25.40 -1.75 26.24
N SER A 35 -24.73 -2.88 26.47
CA SER A 35 -24.17 -3.22 27.79
C SER A 35 -23.12 -2.21 28.26
N ALA A 36 -22.22 -1.80 27.38
CA ALA A 36 -21.15 -0.83 27.66
C ALA A 36 -21.73 0.53 28.01
N VAL A 37 -22.72 1.02 27.25
CA VAL A 37 -23.42 2.27 27.54
C VAL A 37 -24.12 2.22 28.90
N LEU A 38 -24.81 1.12 29.23
CA LEU A 38 -25.48 0.97 30.53
C LEU A 38 -24.48 1.03 31.71
N LYS A 39 -23.27 0.47 31.54
CA LYS A 39 -22.20 0.49 32.56
C LYS A 39 -21.68 1.89 32.86
N LEU A 40 -21.82 2.85 31.94
CA LEU A 40 -21.44 4.25 32.17
C LEU A 40 -22.28 4.91 33.28
N ASN A 41 -23.50 4.40 33.52
CA ASN A 41 -24.44 4.91 34.52
C ASN A 41 -24.66 6.44 34.40
N LYS A 42 -24.73 6.94 33.16
CA LYS A 42 -25.01 8.35 32.84
C LYS A 42 -26.44 8.51 32.38
N ALA A 43 -27.07 9.62 32.78
CA ALA A 43 -28.45 9.93 32.42
C ALA A 43 -28.62 10.27 30.93
N ASN A 44 -27.63 10.94 30.33
CA ASN A 44 -27.59 11.33 28.92
C ASN A 44 -26.22 10.93 28.36
N ALA A 45 -26.04 9.66 28.00
CA ALA A 45 -24.78 9.17 27.45
C ALA A 45 -24.61 9.56 25.98
N VAL A 46 -23.37 9.83 25.56
CA VAL A 46 -23.00 10.09 24.16
C VAL A 46 -22.12 8.94 23.65
N LEU A 47 -22.62 8.20 22.67
CA LEU A 47 -21.88 7.19 21.92
C LEU A 47 -21.49 7.79 20.56
N VAL A 48 -20.20 7.81 20.26
CA VAL A 48 -19.69 8.17 18.94
C VAL A 48 -19.26 6.92 18.20
N ILE A 49 -19.73 6.77 16.96
CA ILE A 49 -19.32 5.73 16.01
C ILE A 49 -18.64 6.43 14.83
N GLU A 50 -17.33 6.57 14.90
CA GLU A 50 -16.52 7.19 13.84
C GLU A 50 -16.28 6.18 12.72
N GLY A 51 -16.77 6.49 11.51
CA GLY A 51 -16.58 5.66 10.34
C GLY A 51 -15.49 6.18 9.42
N TYR A 52 -14.53 5.34 9.04
CA TYR A 52 -13.59 5.66 7.96
C TYR A 52 -14.33 5.84 6.62
N PRO A 53 -13.89 6.75 5.72
CA PRO A 53 -14.44 6.88 4.38
C PRO A 53 -14.45 5.53 3.65
N GLY A 54 -15.63 5.07 3.22
CA GLY A 54 -15.82 3.79 2.53
C GLY A 54 -16.42 2.67 3.39
N VAL A 55 -16.60 2.89 4.70
CA VAL A 55 -17.41 1.98 5.55
C VAL A 55 -18.89 2.02 5.11
N ARG A 56 -19.58 0.87 5.19
CA ARG A 56 -21.01 0.72 4.84
C ARG A 56 -21.95 1.36 5.88
N MET A 57 -21.91 2.69 6.00
CA MET A 57 -22.70 3.46 6.98
C MET A 57 -24.20 3.22 6.92
N GLU A 58 -24.78 2.93 5.75
CA GLU A 58 -26.22 2.66 5.64
C GLU A 58 -26.62 1.33 6.32
N LEU A 59 -25.75 0.31 6.30
CA LEU A 59 -26.00 -0.94 7.04
C LEU A 59 -25.91 -0.71 8.55
N ILE A 60 -24.93 0.08 8.99
CA ILE A 60 -24.80 0.47 10.40
C ILE A 60 -26.04 1.26 10.85
N LYS A 61 -26.48 2.24 10.05
CA LYS A 61 -27.70 3.01 10.30
C LYS A 61 -28.91 2.10 10.51
N GLN A 62 -29.17 1.18 9.59
CA GLN A 62 -30.30 0.25 9.69
C GLN A 62 -30.21 -0.60 10.96
N ALA A 63 -29.02 -1.09 11.28
CA ALA A 63 -28.80 -1.88 12.49
C ALA A 63 -29.02 -1.06 13.77
N LEU A 64 -28.54 0.19 13.82
CA LEU A 64 -28.76 1.12 14.93
C LEU A 64 -30.24 1.47 15.12
N GLU A 65 -30.95 1.82 14.03
CA GLU A 65 -32.38 2.16 14.05
C GLU A 65 -33.23 1.00 14.60
N ASN A 66 -32.87 -0.24 14.26
CA ASN A 66 -33.57 -1.43 14.71
C ASN A 66 -33.28 -1.77 16.19
N HIS A 67 -32.07 -1.50 16.68
CA HIS A 67 -31.64 -1.91 18.02
C HIS A 67 -31.89 -0.82 19.08
N PHE A 68 -31.57 0.43 18.78
CA PHE A 68 -31.59 1.56 19.73
C PHE A 68 -32.83 2.45 19.55
N THR A 69 -34.01 1.87 19.72
CA THR A 69 -35.31 2.53 19.45
C THR A 69 -35.61 3.76 20.33
N GLU A 70 -34.96 3.89 21.50
CA GLU A 70 -35.13 5.03 22.41
C GLU A 70 -34.01 6.08 22.30
N ALA A 71 -32.95 5.81 21.54
CA ALA A 71 -31.82 6.72 21.39
C ALA A 71 -32.11 7.84 20.37
N GLU A 72 -31.43 8.98 20.52
CA GLU A 72 -31.33 9.98 19.45
C GLU A 72 -30.21 9.55 18.49
N LEU A 73 -30.55 9.27 17.22
CA LEU A 73 -29.58 8.91 16.19
C LEU A 73 -29.26 10.13 15.31
N ILE A 74 -27.97 10.49 15.23
CA ILE A 74 -27.49 11.64 14.46
C ILE A 74 -26.45 11.18 13.44
N PHE A 75 -26.81 11.26 12.16
CA PHE A 75 -25.88 10.95 11.06
C PHE A 75 -25.02 12.16 10.72
N ALA A 76 -23.72 12.08 11.02
CA ALA A 76 -22.76 13.18 10.89
C ALA A 76 -22.54 13.62 9.43
N ASP A 77 -22.53 12.68 8.48
CA ASP A 77 -22.29 12.95 7.06
C ASP A 77 -23.30 13.95 6.45
N LYS A 78 -24.52 14.04 7.00
CA LYS A 78 -25.54 15.01 6.57
C LYS A 78 -25.11 16.47 6.81
N PHE A 79 -24.16 16.70 7.70
CA PHE A 79 -23.63 18.02 8.02
C PHE A 79 -22.32 18.33 7.29
N ALA A 80 -21.72 17.33 6.64
CA ALA A 80 -20.55 17.53 5.80
C ALA A 80 -20.91 18.21 4.47
N LEU A 81 -19.91 18.70 3.77
CA LEU A 81 -19.99 19.15 2.39
C LEU A 81 -20.40 17.98 1.50
N SER A 82 -21.35 18.19 0.61
CA SER A 82 -21.70 17.25 -0.45
C SER A 82 -20.52 17.02 -1.40
N GLY A 83 -20.53 15.93 -2.16
CA GLY A 83 -19.48 15.62 -3.15
C GLY A 83 -19.24 16.75 -4.16
N GLU A 84 -20.28 17.46 -4.59
CA GLU A 84 -20.15 18.64 -5.47
C GLU A 84 -19.44 19.79 -4.75
N GLU A 85 -19.81 20.08 -3.51
CA GLU A 85 -19.17 21.12 -2.70
C GLU A 85 -17.71 20.78 -2.41
N ILE A 86 -17.39 19.51 -2.13
CA ILE A 86 -16.03 19.02 -1.93
C ILE A 86 -15.20 19.23 -3.21
N ARG A 87 -15.70 18.79 -4.37
CA ARG A 87 -15.00 18.98 -5.66
C ARG A 87 -14.74 20.46 -5.94
N ARG A 88 -15.72 21.33 -5.70
CA ARG A 88 -15.58 22.77 -5.88
C ARG A 88 -14.60 23.39 -4.88
N LYS A 89 -14.61 22.96 -3.62
CA LYS A 89 -13.74 23.50 -2.57
C LYS A 89 -12.27 23.12 -2.77
N PHE A 90 -12.02 21.92 -3.31
CA PHE A 90 -10.68 21.35 -3.45
C PHE A 90 -10.23 21.18 -4.91
N ASP A 91 -10.78 21.97 -5.85
CA ASP A 91 -10.47 21.90 -7.28
C ASP A 91 -8.98 22.13 -7.60
N MET A 92 -8.28 22.92 -6.80
CA MET A 92 -6.83 23.14 -6.90
C MET A 92 -5.99 21.96 -6.43
N ILE A 93 -6.58 21.03 -5.67
CA ILE A 93 -5.92 19.82 -5.17
C ILE A 93 -6.27 18.63 -6.06
N ILE A 94 -7.56 18.43 -6.33
CA ILE A 94 -8.09 17.38 -7.21
C ILE A 94 -8.39 18.04 -8.56
N THR A 95 -7.34 18.21 -9.36
CA THR A 95 -7.42 18.85 -10.67
C THR A 95 -8.10 17.94 -11.71
N GLU A 96 -8.16 18.39 -12.97
CA GLU A 96 -8.71 17.60 -14.08
C GLU A 96 -7.85 16.40 -14.51
N ASP A 97 -6.60 16.29 -14.04
CA ASP A 97 -5.76 15.12 -14.28
C ASP A 97 -6.47 13.84 -13.78
N ARG A 98 -6.42 12.73 -14.51
CA ARG A 98 -7.18 11.51 -14.11
C ARG A 98 -6.57 10.79 -12.92
N VAL A 99 -5.26 10.94 -12.67
CA VAL A 99 -4.46 10.15 -11.72
C VAL A 99 -3.90 11.01 -10.59
N PHE A 100 -3.39 12.20 -10.89
CA PHE A 100 -2.62 12.99 -9.94
C PHE A 100 -3.42 14.14 -9.32
N GLY A 101 -3.33 14.25 -8.00
CA GLY A 101 -3.72 15.41 -7.22
C GLY A 101 -2.51 16.05 -6.51
N ARG A 102 -2.75 16.95 -5.56
CA ARG A 102 -1.69 17.59 -4.77
C ARG A 102 -1.86 17.28 -3.29
N MET A 103 -0.78 16.89 -2.62
CA MET A 103 -0.79 16.74 -1.18
C MET A 103 -1.04 18.07 -0.50
N ALA A 104 -1.95 18.04 0.48
CA ALA A 104 -2.30 19.18 1.30
C ALA A 104 -2.62 18.73 2.73
N PRO A 105 -2.43 19.60 3.74
CA PRO A 105 -2.70 19.27 5.14
C PRO A 105 -4.19 19.37 5.48
N ILE A 106 -5.05 18.72 4.68
CA ILE A 106 -6.50 18.73 4.84
C ILE A 106 -6.92 17.86 6.03
N THR A 107 -7.82 18.36 6.86
CA THR A 107 -8.40 17.63 8.00
C THR A 107 -9.87 17.33 7.75
N LEU A 108 -10.47 16.41 8.51
CA LEU A 108 -11.92 16.17 8.39
C LEU A 108 -12.75 17.43 8.71
N GLU A 109 -12.27 18.34 9.56
CA GLU A 109 -12.97 19.61 9.84
C GLU A 109 -13.15 20.46 8.57
N ASP A 110 -12.22 20.37 7.61
CA ASP A 110 -12.30 21.09 6.34
C ASP A 110 -13.45 20.59 5.46
N TYR A 111 -14.08 19.46 5.78
CA TYR A 111 -15.27 18.96 5.10
C TYR A 111 -16.57 19.46 5.71
N PHE A 112 -16.52 20.35 6.71
CA PHE A 112 -17.72 20.92 7.32
C PHE A 112 -17.70 22.44 7.22
N GLU A 113 -18.82 23.03 6.82
CA GLU A 113 -19.05 24.46 7.01
C GLU A 113 -19.20 24.74 8.51
N LYS A 114 -18.69 25.89 8.97
CA LYS A 114 -18.70 26.25 10.40
C LYS A 114 -20.11 26.21 10.98
N GLU A 115 -21.09 26.68 10.20
CA GLU A 115 -22.50 26.73 10.57
C GLU A 115 -23.10 25.32 10.68
N ARG A 116 -22.80 24.41 9.74
CA ARG A 116 -23.29 23.02 9.78
C ARG A 116 -22.68 22.22 10.92
N LEU A 117 -21.38 22.42 11.20
CA LEU A 117 -20.73 21.78 12.35
C LEU A 117 -21.26 22.33 13.67
N ALA A 118 -21.55 23.63 13.75
CA ALA A 118 -22.21 24.22 14.91
C ALA A 118 -23.62 23.67 15.09
N GLU A 119 -24.39 23.48 14.01
CA GLU A 119 -25.70 22.85 14.05
C GLU A 119 -25.63 21.40 14.56
N LEU A 120 -24.68 20.60 14.07
CA LEU A 120 -24.43 19.24 14.54
C LEU A 120 -24.15 19.22 16.05
N ARG A 121 -23.23 20.08 16.52
CA ARG A 121 -22.89 20.22 17.95
C ARG A 121 -24.10 20.63 18.79
N LEU A 122 -24.91 21.58 18.30
CA LEU A 122 -26.12 22.02 18.98
C LEU A 122 -27.15 20.89 19.05
N LYS A 123 -27.32 20.10 17.98
CA LYS A 123 -28.25 18.98 17.96
C LYS A 123 -27.90 17.94 19.03
N VAL A 124 -26.61 17.62 19.19
CA VAL A 124 -26.13 16.74 20.26
C VAL A 124 -26.41 17.34 21.64
N ALA A 125 -26.03 18.60 21.86
CA ALA A 125 -26.18 19.26 23.17
C ALA A 125 -27.65 19.44 23.61
N HIS A 126 -28.59 19.53 22.67
CA HIS A 126 -30.02 19.66 22.95
C HIS A 126 -30.77 18.33 23.03
N SER A 127 -30.10 17.20 22.79
CA SER A 127 -30.71 15.89 22.94
C SER A 127 -31.19 15.70 24.38
N LYS A 128 -32.45 15.26 24.50
CA LYS A 128 -33.08 14.93 25.79
C LYS A 128 -33.26 13.42 25.98
N LYS A 129 -32.72 12.63 25.05
CA LYS A 129 -32.77 11.18 25.09
C LYS A 129 -31.71 10.64 26.05
N PRO A 130 -31.95 9.47 26.67
CA PRO A 130 -30.98 8.89 27.59
C PRO A 130 -29.67 8.48 26.90
N LEU A 131 -29.73 8.22 25.61
CA LEU A 131 -28.58 7.93 24.76
C LEU A 131 -28.67 8.77 23.48
N THR A 132 -27.55 9.40 23.12
CA THR A 132 -27.35 10.03 21.81
C THR A 132 -26.25 9.27 21.09
N ILE A 133 -26.54 8.74 19.90
CA ILE A 133 -25.59 8.05 19.05
C ILE A 133 -25.29 8.92 17.85
N ILE A 134 -24.04 9.34 17.72
CA ILE A 134 -23.54 10.10 16.59
C ILE A 134 -22.72 9.12 15.74
N TYR A 135 -23.07 8.96 14.48
CA TYR A 135 -22.41 8.00 13.61
C TYR A 135 -22.14 8.60 12.23
N GLY A 136 -21.10 8.10 11.56
CA GLY A 136 -20.66 8.61 10.27
C GLY A 136 -19.19 9.03 10.27
N THR A 137 -18.72 9.53 9.14
CA THR A 137 -17.39 10.13 9.01
C THR A 137 -17.42 11.56 9.54
N GLY A 138 -16.50 11.87 10.46
CA GLY A 138 -16.48 13.13 11.20
C GLY A 138 -17.44 13.16 12.39
N ALA A 139 -17.99 12.03 12.81
CA ALA A 139 -18.88 11.94 13.98
C ALA A 139 -18.22 12.45 15.25
N SER A 140 -16.91 12.23 15.41
CA SER A 140 -16.13 12.67 16.58
C SER A 140 -15.93 14.18 16.67
N LEU A 141 -16.23 14.94 15.61
CA LEU A 141 -16.17 16.41 15.63
C LEU A 141 -17.35 17.05 16.37
N ALA A 142 -18.41 16.26 16.58
CA ALA A 142 -19.70 16.73 17.09
C ALA A 142 -19.74 16.90 18.61
N ALA A 143 -19.02 16.07 19.36
CA ALA A 143 -18.99 16.12 20.82
C ALA A 143 -17.85 15.26 21.38
N GLU A 144 -17.48 15.52 22.64
CA GLU A 144 -16.72 14.56 23.43
C GLU A 144 -17.63 13.36 23.76
N ALA A 145 -17.14 12.16 23.45
CA ALA A 145 -17.88 10.92 23.63
C ALA A 145 -17.71 10.37 25.05
N ASP A 146 -18.73 9.67 25.54
CA ASP A 146 -18.60 8.81 26.72
C ASP A 146 -18.15 7.39 26.35
N LEU A 147 -18.41 6.98 25.10
CA LEU A 147 -17.94 5.74 24.50
C LEU A 147 -17.65 5.99 23.01
N THR A 148 -16.47 5.63 22.55
CA THR A 148 -16.04 5.80 21.16
C THR A 148 -15.83 4.45 20.49
N VAL A 149 -16.54 4.23 19.39
CA VAL A 149 -16.36 3.09 18.48
C VAL A 149 -15.72 3.61 17.20
N TYR A 150 -14.65 2.97 16.77
CA TYR A 150 -14.00 3.26 15.51
C TYR A 150 -14.27 2.14 14.51
N VAL A 151 -14.88 2.48 13.38
CA VAL A 151 -15.18 1.54 12.30
C VAL A 151 -14.23 1.78 11.14
N ASP A 152 -13.49 0.74 10.77
CA ASP A 152 -12.40 0.81 9.81
C ASP A 152 -12.59 -0.20 8.68
N VAL A 153 -11.88 0.03 7.58
CA VAL A 153 -11.95 -0.81 6.38
C VAL A 153 -10.64 -0.69 5.61
N ALA A 154 -10.14 -1.79 5.06
CA ALA A 154 -8.95 -1.80 4.23
C ALA A 154 -9.18 -0.99 2.94
N ARG A 155 -8.17 -0.23 2.50
CA ARG A 155 -8.30 0.58 1.28
C ARG A 155 -8.51 -0.27 0.04
N PHE A 156 -7.91 -1.45 -0.04
CA PHE A 156 -8.19 -2.39 -1.12
C PHE A 156 -9.67 -2.82 -1.15
N GLU A 157 -10.31 -2.98 0.01
CA GLU A 157 -11.74 -3.23 0.09
C GLU A 157 -12.57 -2.01 -0.36
N ILE A 158 -12.20 -0.78 0.02
CA ILE A 158 -12.83 0.44 -0.53
C ILE A 158 -12.74 0.45 -2.06
N GLN A 159 -11.56 0.14 -2.61
CA GLN A 159 -11.31 0.08 -4.04
C GLN A 159 -12.19 -0.98 -4.73
N LYS A 160 -12.31 -2.19 -4.16
CA LYS A 160 -13.22 -3.22 -4.66
C LYS A 160 -14.68 -2.74 -4.69
N ARG A 161 -15.15 -2.07 -3.64
CA ARG A 161 -16.51 -1.48 -3.59
C ARG A 161 -16.71 -0.40 -4.65
N MET A 162 -15.69 0.40 -4.94
CA MET A 162 -15.73 1.40 -6.00
C MET A 162 -15.75 0.76 -7.40
N ARG A 163 -15.00 -0.34 -7.62
CA ARG A 163 -14.95 -1.07 -8.88
C ARG A 163 -16.26 -1.81 -9.17
N SER A 164 -16.91 -2.36 -8.14
CA SER A 164 -18.20 -3.06 -8.25
C SER A 164 -19.40 -2.12 -8.36
N LEU A 165 -19.18 -0.80 -8.35
CA LEU A 165 -20.22 0.24 -8.31
C LEU A 165 -21.09 0.18 -7.04
N GLU A 166 -20.62 -0.49 -5.99
CA GLU A 166 -21.29 -0.52 -4.69
C GLU A 166 -21.30 0.87 -4.05
N MET A 167 -20.21 1.64 -4.20
CA MET A 167 -20.11 3.01 -3.66
C MET A 167 -19.18 3.93 -4.46
N GLY A 168 -19.38 5.24 -4.31
CA GLY A 168 -18.48 6.28 -4.79
C GLY A 168 -17.51 6.76 -3.70
N ASN A 169 -16.91 7.93 -3.92
CA ASN A 169 -16.18 8.62 -2.84
C ASN A 169 -17.13 9.08 -1.73
N TRP A 170 -16.55 9.38 -0.56
CA TRP A 170 -17.34 9.76 0.61
C TRP A 170 -18.22 10.99 0.34
N ASN A 171 -19.47 10.92 0.80
CA ASN A 171 -20.52 11.94 0.62
C ASN A 171 -20.77 12.37 -0.83
N ASP A 172 -20.41 11.53 -1.80
CA ASP A 172 -20.63 11.73 -3.23
C ASP A 172 -21.73 10.81 -3.75
N THR A 173 -22.41 11.26 -4.81
CA THR A 173 -23.45 10.45 -5.49
C THR A 173 -22.95 9.87 -6.82
N ASN A 174 -21.76 10.26 -7.26
CA ASN A 174 -21.16 9.83 -8.54
C ASN A 174 -20.51 8.44 -8.41
N VAL A 175 -21.32 7.39 -8.37
CA VAL A 175 -20.83 5.99 -8.31
C VAL A 175 -20.14 5.55 -9.60
N ASP A 176 -20.62 6.03 -10.76
CA ASP A 176 -20.14 5.67 -12.11
C ASP A 176 -18.97 6.54 -12.61
N GLU A 177 -18.37 7.36 -11.74
CA GLU A 177 -17.18 8.17 -12.08
C GLU A 177 -16.00 7.26 -12.47
N ASP A 178 -15.08 7.81 -13.27
CA ASP A 178 -13.81 7.16 -13.61
C ASP A 178 -13.08 6.68 -12.34
N ILE A 179 -12.77 5.39 -12.32
CA ILE A 179 -12.15 4.73 -11.16
C ILE A 179 -10.84 5.41 -10.75
N LEU A 180 -10.05 5.88 -11.71
CA LEU A 180 -8.79 6.58 -11.43
C LEU A 180 -9.03 7.90 -10.70
N ARG A 181 -10.09 8.64 -11.08
CA ARG A 181 -10.49 9.87 -10.40
C ARG A 181 -11.00 9.60 -8.99
N LYS A 182 -11.73 8.49 -8.80
CA LYS A 182 -12.20 8.07 -7.47
C LYS A 182 -11.02 7.74 -6.54
N TYR A 183 -10.02 7.01 -7.04
CA TYR A 183 -8.83 6.67 -6.26
C TYR A 183 -7.98 7.90 -5.95
N LYS A 184 -7.78 8.78 -6.93
CA LYS A 184 -7.11 10.06 -6.75
C LYS A 184 -7.75 10.87 -5.63
N ARG A 185 -9.09 11.01 -5.63
CA ARG A 185 -9.78 11.72 -4.55
C ARG A 185 -9.62 11.02 -3.20
N GLY A 186 -9.72 9.69 -3.16
CA GLY A 186 -9.47 8.92 -1.94
C GLY A 186 -8.09 9.23 -1.37
N PHE A 187 -7.05 9.06 -2.19
CA PHE A 187 -5.66 9.18 -1.80
C PHE A 187 -5.22 10.61 -1.42
N PHE A 188 -5.52 11.62 -2.23
CA PHE A 188 -5.05 12.99 -1.97
C PHE A 188 -5.93 13.77 -0.98
N LEU A 189 -7.14 13.29 -0.70
CA LEU A 189 -8.12 14.00 0.14
C LEU A 189 -8.72 13.10 1.22
N ASP A 190 -9.71 12.27 0.88
CA ASP A 190 -10.63 11.68 1.85
C ASP A 190 -9.89 10.80 2.88
N TRP A 191 -9.02 9.91 2.42
CA TRP A 191 -8.28 8.96 3.26
C TRP A 191 -7.28 9.66 4.16
N ARG A 192 -6.51 10.64 3.64
CA ARG A 192 -5.50 11.37 4.42
C ARG A 192 -6.13 12.24 5.50
N ALA A 193 -7.28 12.85 5.22
CA ALA A 193 -8.04 13.58 6.24
C ALA A 193 -8.55 12.63 7.33
N ALA A 194 -9.04 11.45 6.95
CA ALA A 194 -9.53 10.44 7.88
C ALA A 194 -8.40 9.78 8.70
N ASP A 195 -7.21 9.59 8.13
CA ASP A 195 -6.04 9.07 8.86
C ASP A 195 -5.59 10.05 9.95
N ARG A 196 -5.61 11.37 9.67
CA ARG A 196 -5.34 12.41 10.68
C ARG A 196 -6.36 12.37 11.82
N MET A 197 -7.64 12.20 11.49
CA MET A 197 -8.69 11.98 12.50
C MET A 197 -8.44 10.72 13.31
N LYS A 198 -8.18 9.59 12.65
CA LYS A 198 -7.86 8.29 13.25
C LYS A 198 -6.76 8.41 14.30
N VAL A 199 -5.63 9.05 13.94
CA VAL A 199 -4.51 9.29 14.86
C VAL A 199 -4.93 10.11 16.08
N SER A 200 -5.73 11.16 15.88
CA SER A 200 -6.22 12.00 16.98
C SER A 200 -7.12 11.23 17.97
N LEU A 201 -7.75 10.14 17.52
CA LEU A 201 -8.68 9.35 18.31
C LEU A 201 -8.04 8.16 19.04
N PHE A 202 -6.80 7.76 18.73
CA PHE A 202 -6.18 6.54 19.29
C PHE A 202 -6.19 6.41 20.82
N HIS A 203 -6.31 7.51 21.57
CA HIS A 203 -6.37 7.50 23.03
C HIS A 203 -7.81 7.56 23.59
N LYS A 204 -8.80 7.67 22.70
CA LYS A 204 -10.23 7.81 23.02
C LYS A 204 -11.07 6.60 22.57
N ILE A 205 -10.54 5.75 21.67
CA ILE A 205 -11.28 4.60 21.14
C ILE A 205 -11.44 3.53 22.24
N ASP A 206 -12.66 3.05 22.41
CA ASP A 206 -13.01 1.95 23.31
C ASP A 206 -13.16 0.62 22.54
N TYR A 207 -13.75 0.69 21.35
CA TYR A 207 -14.00 -0.48 20.49
C TYR A 207 -13.55 -0.23 19.05
N TYR A 208 -12.94 -1.26 18.45
CA TYR A 208 -12.57 -1.28 17.04
C TYR A 208 -13.49 -2.23 16.28
N ILE A 209 -13.99 -1.80 15.12
CA ILE A 209 -14.81 -2.60 14.22
C ILE A 209 -14.13 -2.69 12.85
N ASP A 210 -13.96 -3.91 12.37
CA ASP A 210 -13.60 -4.25 11.00
C ASP A 210 -14.89 -4.44 10.16
N ASP A 211 -15.07 -3.59 9.13
CA ASP A 211 -16.19 -3.63 8.16
C ASP A 211 -15.81 -4.27 6.81
N ASN A 212 -14.69 -4.99 6.69
CA ASN A 212 -14.26 -5.52 5.39
C ASN A 212 -15.28 -6.52 4.80
N SER A 213 -15.88 -7.36 5.65
CA SER A 213 -16.83 -8.40 5.24
C SER A 213 -18.30 -7.92 5.27
N LEU A 214 -18.99 -8.02 4.13
CA LEU A 214 -20.40 -7.64 4.00
C LEU A 214 -21.30 -8.38 5.01
N ASN A 215 -22.10 -7.63 5.77
CA ASN A 215 -23.02 -8.11 6.80
C ASN A 215 -22.39 -8.91 7.96
N GLN A 216 -21.05 -8.93 8.06
CA GLN A 216 -20.31 -9.64 9.09
C GLN A 216 -19.25 -8.72 9.73
N PRO A 217 -19.63 -7.55 10.27
CA PRO A 217 -18.69 -6.71 10.99
C PRO A 217 -18.12 -7.46 12.19
N LYS A 218 -16.85 -7.19 12.52
CA LYS A 218 -16.13 -7.86 13.61
C LYS A 218 -15.61 -6.82 14.59
N MET A 219 -15.93 -6.98 15.86
CA MET A 219 -15.59 -6.02 16.92
C MET A 219 -14.77 -6.68 18.03
N LEU A 220 -13.80 -5.93 18.53
CA LEU A 220 -13.09 -6.19 19.78
C LEU A 220 -12.84 -4.88 20.54
N LYS A 221 -12.36 -4.99 21.78
CA LYS A 221 -11.88 -3.83 22.52
C LYS A 221 -10.65 -3.24 21.86
N TRP A 222 -10.54 -1.93 21.90
CA TRP A 222 -9.38 -1.21 21.39
C TRP A 222 -8.07 -1.61 22.06
N SER A 223 -8.11 -1.88 23.38
CA SER A 223 -6.94 -2.38 24.12
C SER A 223 -6.38 -3.69 23.55
N ASP A 224 -7.28 -4.59 23.16
CA ASP A 224 -6.93 -5.92 22.66
C ASP A 224 -6.39 -5.80 21.23
N TYR A 225 -6.99 -4.92 20.42
CA TYR A 225 -6.49 -4.56 19.10
C TYR A 225 -5.06 -3.99 19.16
N CYS A 226 -4.81 -3.05 20.08
CA CYS A 226 -3.48 -2.50 20.32
C CYS A 226 -2.48 -3.57 20.76
N LEU A 227 -2.87 -4.48 21.65
CA LEU A 227 -2.03 -5.61 22.06
C LEU A 227 -1.64 -6.47 20.84
N GLY A 228 -2.59 -6.78 19.96
CA GLY A 228 -2.33 -7.54 18.74
C GLY A 228 -1.29 -6.91 17.83
N LEU A 229 -1.37 -5.58 17.62
CA LEU A 229 -0.37 -4.86 16.84
C LEU A 229 1.00 -4.85 17.53
N THR A 230 1.06 -4.60 18.84
CA THR A 230 2.33 -4.59 19.57
C THR A 230 2.99 -5.97 19.58
N GLU A 231 2.22 -7.05 19.75
CA GLU A 231 2.74 -8.41 19.71
C GLU A 231 3.25 -8.76 18.31
N MET A 232 2.50 -8.42 17.25
CA MET A 232 2.93 -8.63 15.87
C MET A 232 4.26 -7.92 15.57
N LEU A 233 4.38 -6.67 15.99
CA LEU A 233 5.60 -5.89 15.77
C LEU A 233 6.80 -6.39 16.58
N SER A 234 6.62 -7.23 17.58
CA SER A 234 7.75 -7.82 18.34
C SER A 234 8.49 -8.91 17.58
N GLY A 235 7.97 -9.35 16.43
CA GLY A 235 8.54 -10.38 15.56
C GLY A 235 8.47 -10.03 14.06
N PRO A 236 8.99 -10.90 13.20
CA PRO A 236 8.74 -10.85 11.76
C PRO A 236 7.25 -11.00 11.46
N PHE A 237 6.78 -10.30 10.43
CA PHE A 237 5.40 -10.41 9.96
C PHE A 237 5.29 -10.22 8.45
N ARG A 238 4.12 -10.51 7.89
CA ARG A 238 3.79 -10.29 6.47
C ARG A 238 2.52 -9.46 6.35
N PHE A 239 2.45 -8.70 5.27
CA PHE A 239 1.20 -8.07 4.85
C PHE A 239 0.31 -9.08 4.13
N VAL A 240 -1.00 -8.84 4.12
CA VAL A 240 -1.92 -9.65 3.30
C VAL A 240 -1.78 -9.20 1.84
N PRO A 241 -1.27 -10.07 0.95
CA PRO A 241 -1.05 -9.71 -0.44
C PRO A 241 -2.37 -9.65 -1.20
N TYR A 242 -2.42 -8.86 -2.27
CA TYR A 242 -3.47 -8.96 -3.27
C TYR A 242 -2.90 -8.89 -4.68
N PHE A 243 -3.64 -9.45 -5.64
CA PHE A 243 -3.23 -9.64 -7.02
C PHE A 243 -4.22 -8.93 -7.93
N ASP A 244 -3.73 -8.16 -8.90
CA ASP A 244 -4.58 -7.32 -9.77
C ASP A 244 -4.31 -7.61 -11.25
N PRO A 245 -5.34 -7.82 -12.09
CA PRO A 245 -5.16 -7.91 -13.53
C PRO A 245 -4.71 -6.57 -14.13
N GLY A 246 -4.04 -6.66 -15.28
CA GLY A 246 -3.63 -5.49 -16.06
C GLY A 246 -3.47 -5.84 -17.52
N VAL A 247 -3.46 -4.81 -18.37
CA VAL A 247 -3.39 -4.94 -19.83
C VAL A 247 -2.16 -5.69 -20.34
N TRP A 248 -1.09 -5.69 -19.56
CA TRP A 248 0.19 -6.32 -19.88
C TRP A 248 0.43 -7.63 -19.10
N GLY A 249 -0.53 -8.03 -18.25
CA GLY A 249 -0.32 -9.09 -17.27
C GLY A 249 0.04 -10.45 -17.89
N GLY A 250 0.80 -11.22 -17.12
CA GLY A 250 1.28 -12.55 -17.44
C GLY A 250 0.56 -13.67 -16.68
N TYR A 251 1.17 -14.85 -16.71
CA TYR A 251 0.63 -16.09 -16.15
C TYR A 251 1.46 -16.64 -14.97
N TRP A 252 2.65 -16.09 -14.73
CA TRP A 252 3.62 -16.67 -13.80
C TRP A 252 3.09 -16.72 -12.37
N MET A 253 2.43 -15.67 -11.90
CA MET A 253 1.90 -15.64 -10.52
C MET A 253 0.93 -16.79 -10.27
N LYS A 254 -0.02 -17.03 -11.19
CA LYS A 254 -0.97 -18.14 -11.05
C LYS A 254 -0.29 -19.49 -11.13
N ASP A 255 0.61 -19.66 -12.11
CA ASP A 255 1.26 -20.95 -12.39
C ASP A 255 2.26 -21.35 -11.30
N LYS A 256 3.05 -20.41 -10.80
CA LYS A 256 4.11 -20.66 -9.82
C LYS A 256 3.61 -20.59 -8.39
N LEU A 257 2.78 -19.62 -8.05
CA LEU A 257 2.29 -19.39 -6.69
C LEU A 257 0.93 -20.04 -6.41
N SER A 258 0.32 -20.70 -7.39
CA SER A 258 -1.01 -21.32 -7.26
C SER A 258 -2.09 -20.34 -6.80
N ILE A 259 -2.02 -19.08 -7.25
CA ILE A 259 -3.00 -18.04 -6.93
C ILE A 259 -4.35 -18.36 -7.55
N THR A 260 -5.40 -18.30 -6.73
CA THR A 260 -6.78 -18.42 -7.21
C THR A 260 -7.33 -17.03 -7.48
N HIS A 261 -7.57 -16.72 -8.76
CA HIS A 261 -8.09 -15.43 -9.19
C HIS A 261 -9.02 -15.59 -10.40
N GLU A 262 -10.03 -14.73 -10.51
CA GLU A 262 -11.02 -14.75 -11.61
C GLU A 262 -10.41 -14.43 -12.97
N SER A 263 -9.51 -13.44 -13.03
CA SER A 263 -8.72 -13.14 -14.23
C SER A 263 -7.73 -14.26 -14.56
N GLU A 264 -7.56 -14.54 -15.86
CA GLU A 264 -6.53 -15.44 -16.36
C GLU A 264 -5.13 -14.86 -16.24
N LYS A 265 -4.99 -13.55 -16.51
CA LYS A 265 -3.71 -12.83 -16.47
C LYS A 265 -3.66 -11.90 -15.27
N LEU A 266 -2.54 -11.87 -14.57
CA LEU A 266 -2.27 -10.98 -13.46
C LEU A 266 -1.09 -10.09 -13.82
N ALA A 267 -1.17 -8.81 -13.50
CA ALA A 267 -0.12 -7.84 -13.79
C ALA A 267 0.64 -7.50 -12.52
N TRP A 268 -0.08 -7.20 -11.45
CA TRP A 268 0.50 -6.77 -10.18
C TRP A 268 0.25 -7.78 -9.07
N ALA A 269 1.22 -7.95 -8.16
CA ALA A 269 0.95 -8.38 -6.79
C ALA A 269 1.53 -7.39 -5.80
N PHE A 270 0.65 -6.83 -4.97
CA PHE A 270 1.02 -5.94 -3.90
C PHE A 270 1.28 -6.80 -2.65
N ASP A 271 2.53 -7.15 -2.38
CA ASP A 271 2.98 -7.90 -1.19
C ASP A 271 4.16 -7.16 -0.56
N GLY A 272 3.85 -6.04 0.10
CA GLY A 272 4.88 -5.10 0.54
C GLY A 272 4.49 -3.62 0.56
N VAL A 273 3.20 -3.26 0.53
CA VAL A 273 2.73 -1.88 0.35
C VAL A 273 1.76 -1.51 1.47
N ALA A 274 2.26 -0.99 2.59
CA ALA A 274 1.44 -0.73 3.78
C ALA A 274 0.25 0.23 3.53
N GLU A 275 0.36 1.12 2.55
CA GLU A 275 -0.70 2.04 2.14
C GLU A 275 -1.89 1.30 1.49
N GLU A 276 -1.65 0.14 0.89
CA GLU A 276 -2.63 -0.61 0.10
C GLU A 276 -3.05 -1.94 0.77
N ASN A 277 -2.12 -2.60 1.46
CA ASN A 277 -2.33 -3.92 2.04
C ASN A 277 -3.06 -3.89 3.38
N SER A 278 -3.61 -5.06 3.73
CA SER A 278 -4.18 -5.34 5.04
C SER A 278 -3.17 -6.09 5.93
N LEU A 279 -3.52 -6.23 7.21
CA LEU A 279 -2.96 -7.20 8.15
C LEU A 279 -4.10 -8.08 8.65
N TYR A 280 -3.83 -9.37 8.81
CA TYR A 280 -4.72 -10.31 9.49
C TYR A 280 -4.21 -10.61 10.90
N LEU A 281 -5.03 -10.27 11.89
CA LEU A 281 -4.77 -10.52 13.31
C LEU A 281 -5.82 -11.49 13.87
N GLN A 282 -5.39 -12.68 14.29
CA GLN A 282 -6.25 -13.71 14.83
C GLN A 282 -6.39 -13.58 16.36
N PHE A 283 -7.59 -13.25 16.83
CA PHE A 283 -7.97 -13.16 18.24
C PHE A 283 -8.90 -14.33 18.59
N GLY A 284 -8.34 -15.39 19.17
CA GLY A 284 -9.11 -16.62 19.42
C GLY A 284 -9.64 -17.21 18.12
N ASN A 285 -10.96 -17.17 17.91
CA ASN A 285 -11.62 -17.67 16.69
C ASN A 285 -11.97 -16.57 15.67
N MET A 286 -11.77 -15.30 16.00
CA MET A 286 -12.09 -14.17 15.11
C MET A 286 -10.81 -13.59 14.49
N CYS A 287 -10.78 -13.50 13.17
CA CYS A 287 -9.72 -12.82 12.43
C CYS A 287 -10.15 -11.38 12.12
N ILE A 288 -9.37 -10.39 12.55
CA ILE A 288 -9.54 -8.99 12.16
C ILE A 288 -8.69 -8.71 10.94
N GLU A 289 -9.33 -8.13 9.92
CA GLU A 289 -8.66 -7.47 8.80
C GLU A 289 -8.57 -5.98 9.11
N THR A 290 -7.35 -5.46 9.20
CA THR A 290 -7.10 -4.04 9.44
C THR A 290 -6.20 -3.47 8.34
N PRO A 291 -6.36 -2.20 7.91
CA PRO A 291 -5.37 -1.52 7.09
C PRO A 291 -3.97 -1.66 7.69
N ALA A 292 -2.97 -2.04 6.88
CA ALA A 292 -1.59 -2.16 7.36
C ALA A 292 -1.01 -0.82 7.84
N ILE A 293 -1.44 0.28 7.22
CA ILE A 293 -1.09 1.65 7.64
C ILE A 293 -1.45 1.94 9.11
N ASN A 294 -2.39 1.21 9.72
CA ASN A 294 -2.69 1.40 11.14
C ASN A 294 -1.50 1.07 12.05
N ALA A 295 -0.70 0.05 11.71
CA ALA A 295 0.52 -0.27 12.46
C ALA A 295 1.54 0.86 12.34
N VAL A 296 1.70 1.42 11.14
CA VAL A 296 2.59 2.55 10.85
C VAL A 296 2.18 3.80 11.62
N LEU A 297 0.89 4.15 11.61
CA LEU A 297 0.36 5.34 12.28
C LEU A 297 0.39 5.23 13.80
N LYS A 298 0.14 4.04 14.35
CA LYS A 298 0.02 3.82 15.80
C LYS A 298 1.36 3.58 16.49
N TYR A 299 2.26 2.85 15.83
CA TYR A 299 3.57 2.44 16.37
C TYR A 299 4.71 2.72 15.38
N PRO A 300 4.87 3.98 14.91
CA PRO A 300 5.86 4.30 13.89
C PRO A 300 7.29 4.04 14.34
N LEU A 301 7.61 4.24 15.62
CA LEU A 301 8.99 4.07 16.11
C LEU A 301 9.36 2.59 16.22
N GLU A 302 8.45 1.76 16.71
CA GLU A 302 8.64 0.32 16.86
C GLU A 302 8.78 -0.37 15.50
N LEU A 303 7.98 0.07 14.51
CA LEU A 303 8.04 -0.46 13.15
C LEU A 303 9.19 0.14 12.34
N LEU A 304 9.23 1.46 12.18
CA LEU A 304 10.11 2.16 11.23
C LEU A 304 11.50 2.47 11.81
N GLY A 305 11.56 2.76 13.11
CA GLY A 305 12.75 3.29 13.78
C GLY A 305 12.89 4.80 13.65
N GLU A 306 13.75 5.39 14.48
CA GLU A 306 13.93 6.85 14.56
C GLU A 306 14.43 7.44 13.23
N LEU A 307 15.37 6.76 12.56
CA LEU A 307 15.95 7.24 11.30
C LEU A 307 14.87 7.41 10.23
N VAL A 308 14.09 6.35 9.99
CA VAL A 308 13.05 6.34 8.97
C VAL A 308 11.92 7.31 9.34
N PHE A 309 11.47 7.28 10.59
CA PHE A 309 10.43 8.20 11.06
C PHE A 309 10.84 9.67 10.94
N SER A 310 12.10 10.01 11.22
CA SER A 310 12.60 11.38 11.09
C SER A 310 12.63 11.90 9.64
N ARG A 311 12.79 10.99 8.68
CA ARG A 311 12.89 11.33 7.25
C ARG A 311 11.53 11.34 6.55
N PHE A 312 10.65 10.39 6.89
CA PHE A 312 9.41 10.14 6.16
C PHE A 312 8.13 10.35 7.00
N GLY A 313 8.25 10.58 8.31
CA GLY A 313 7.12 10.59 9.21
C GLY A 313 6.52 9.18 9.39
N ALA A 314 5.24 9.10 9.72
CA ALA A 314 4.52 7.84 9.88
C ALA A 314 4.11 7.24 8.52
N GLU A 315 5.10 7.03 7.66
CA GLU A 315 4.97 6.37 6.36
C GLU A 315 6.02 5.26 6.26
N LEU A 316 5.61 4.06 5.86
CA LEU A 316 6.55 3.00 5.49
C LEU A 316 6.98 3.26 4.05
N PRO A 317 8.24 3.70 3.80
CA PRO A 317 8.57 4.29 2.51
C PRO A 317 9.05 3.25 1.48
N ILE A 318 9.43 2.05 1.92
CA ILE A 318 9.89 0.95 1.05
C ILE A 318 8.66 0.17 0.59
N ARG A 319 8.63 -0.17 -0.70
CA ARG A 319 7.62 -0.98 -1.36
C ARG A 319 8.29 -2.14 -2.08
N PHE A 320 7.73 -3.34 -1.89
CA PHE A 320 7.97 -4.50 -2.74
C PHE A 320 6.68 -4.76 -3.55
N ASP A 321 6.79 -4.77 -4.87
CA ASP A 321 5.69 -5.06 -5.79
C ASP A 321 6.15 -6.06 -6.85
N PHE A 322 5.23 -6.91 -7.30
CA PHE A 322 5.54 -7.90 -8.33
C PHE A 322 4.92 -7.47 -9.65
N LEU A 323 5.74 -7.42 -10.70
CA LEU A 323 5.30 -7.09 -12.05
C LEU A 323 5.47 -8.32 -12.95
N ASP A 324 4.35 -8.93 -13.32
CA ASP A 324 4.28 -10.14 -14.15
C ASP A 324 4.04 -9.82 -15.63
N THR A 325 5.09 -9.90 -16.44
CA THR A 325 5.00 -9.82 -17.90
C THR A 325 5.27 -11.18 -18.58
N MET A 326 5.33 -12.28 -17.83
CA MET A 326 5.60 -13.63 -18.35
C MET A 326 4.45 -14.18 -19.20
N GLY A 327 4.69 -14.40 -20.49
CA GLY A 327 3.60 -14.63 -21.46
C GLY A 327 2.61 -13.45 -21.59
N GLY A 328 3.01 -12.28 -21.07
CA GLY A 328 2.29 -11.02 -21.12
C GLY A 328 2.85 -10.09 -22.19
N GLU A 329 2.80 -8.79 -21.93
CA GLU A 329 3.31 -7.76 -22.82
C GLU A 329 4.22 -6.77 -22.07
N ASN A 330 4.82 -5.82 -22.78
CA ASN A 330 5.62 -4.75 -22.18
C ASN A 330 4.80 -3.93 -21.16
N LEU A 331 5.44 -3.54 -20.06
CA LEU A 331 4.94 -2.47 -19.20
C LEU A 331 4.92 -1.14 -19.97
N SER A 332 4.25 -0.09 -19.48
CA SER A 332 4.36 1.23 -20.11
C SER A 332 5.80 1.75 -20.11
N LEU A 333 6.19 2.46 -21.17
CA LEU A 333 7.40 3.28 -21.17
C LEU A 333 7.16 4.49 -20.28
N GLN A 334 8.00 4.69 -19.27
CA GLN A 334 7.71 5.62 -18.19
C GLN A 334 8.97 6.28 -17.61
N VAL A 335 8.74 7.31 -16.80
CA VAL A 335 9.78 8.05 -16.06
C VAL A 335 9.21 8.53 -14.73
N HIS A 336 10.03 8.53 -13.68
CA HIS A 336 9.66 9.06 -12.36
C HIS A 336 10.18 10.49 -12.17
N PRO A 337 9.43 11.34 -11.45
CA PRO A 337 9.88 12.69 -11.13
C PRO A 337 11.12 12.66 -10.22
N ASP A 338 11.93 13.71 -10.29
CA ASP A 338 12.92 13.98 -9.25
C ASP A 338 12.27 14.59 -8.00
N LYS A 339 13.06 14.70 -6.92
CA LYS A 339 12.61 15.24 -5.63
C LYS A 339 12.15 16.70 -5.70
N GLU A 340 12.77 17.53 -6.54
CA GLU A 340 12.36 18.94 -6.66
C GLU A 340 11.00 19.04 -7.35
N TYR A 341 10.82 18.29 -8.44
CA TYR A 341 9.60 18.27 -9.22
C TYR A 341 8.42 17.74 -8.43
N ILE A 342 8.57 16.58 -7.76
CA ILE A 342 7.47 15.98 -7.00
C ILE A 342 6.99 16.93 -5.88
N LYS A 343 7.93 17.61 -5.21
CA LYS A 343 7.63 18.56 -4.14
C LYS A 343 6.92 19.79 -4.65
N LYS A 344 7.42 20.39 -5.73
CA LYS A 344 6.85 21.62 -6.30
C LYS A 344 5.47 21.40 -6.90
N GLN A 345 5.30 20.31 -7.63
CA GLN A 345 4.06 20.05 -8.38
C GLN A 345 3.00 19.35 -7.52
N PHE A 346 3.39 18.36 -6.71
CA PHE A 346 2.44 17.49 -6.01
C PHE A 346 2.53 17.57 -4.49
N GLY A 347 3.47 18.35 -3.93
CA GLY A 347 3.56 18.59 -2.48
C GLY A 347 4.09 17.40 -1.67
N MET A 348 4.78 16.45 -2.30
CA MET A 348 5.38 15.30 -1.61
C MET A 348 6.85 15.56 -1.25
N ASP A 349 7.32 14.95 -0.18
CA ASP A 349 8.67 15.16 0.34
C ASP A 349 9.73 14.18 -0.19
N TYR A 350 9.29 13.11 -0.86
CA TYR A 350 10.13 12.15 -1.55
C TYR A 350 9.46 11.68 -2.85
N THR A 351 10.24 11.04 -3.70
CA THR A 351 9.82 10.57 -5.03
C THR A 351 10.07 9.08 -5.17
N GLN A 352 9.47 8.49 -6.21
CA GLN A 352 9.76 7.13 -6.64
C GLN A 352 11.18 7.02 -7.17
N GLU A 353 12.02 6.35 -6.39
CA GLU A 353 13.27 5.75 -6.82
C GLU A 353 13.05 4.25 -6.77
N GLU A 354 13.25 3.55 -7.89
CA GLU A 354 12.92 2.13 -7.98
C GLU A 354 14.07 1.32 -8.56
N SER A 355 13.95 0.01 -8.47
CA SER A 355 14.80 -0.94 -9.15
C SER A 355 14.03 -2.20 -9.52
N TYR A 356 14.46 -2.87 -10.59
CA TYR A 356 13.92 -4.15 -11.02
C TYR A 356 14.89 -5.27 -10.65
N TYR A 357 14.51 -6.07 -9.66
CA TYR A 357 15.15 -7.34 -9.39
C TYR A 357 14.41 -8.46 -10.13
N LEU A 358 15.11 -9.19 -11.00
CA LEU A 358 14.49 -10.21 -11.85
C LEU A 358 14.35 -11.53 -11.07
N LEU A 359 13.15 -11.84 -10.59
CA LEU A 359 12.87 -13.13 -9.94
C LEU A 359 12.85 -14.29 -10.93
N ASP A 360 12.38 -14.01 -12.15
CA ASP A 360 12.40 -14.93 -13.28
C ASP A 360 12.40 -14.14 -14.60
N ALA A 361 12.94 -14.73 -15.65
CA ALA A 361 13.03 -14.10 -16.96
C ALA A 361 13.05 -15.17 -18.07
N GLU A 362 12.38 -14.90 -19.18
CA GLU A 362 12.49 -15.69 -20.41
C GLU A 362 13.83 -15.40 -21.11
N ASP A 363 14.28 -16.31 -21.97
CA ASP A 363 15.60 -16.19 -22.63
C ASP A 363 15.78 -14.89 -23.43
N GLU A 364 14.69 -14.33 -23.95
CA GLU A 364 14.65 -13.10 -24.76
C GLU A 364 14.14 -11.88 -23.98
N ALA A 365 13.98 -12.00 -22.65
CA ALA A 365 13.52 -10.91 -21.80
C ALA A 365 14.49 -9.73 -21.84
N VAL A 366 13.93 -8.51 -21.84
CA VAL A 366 14.71 -7.27 -21.85
C VAL A 366 14.13 -6.23 -20.90
N VAL A 367 14.99 -5.34 -20.43
CA VAL A 367 14.60 -4.08 -19.78
C VAL A 367 14.99 -2.93 -20.70
N TYR A 368 14.02 -2.10 -21.07
CA TYR A 368 14.29 -0.80 -21.68
C TYR A 368 14.81 0.11 -20.57
N LEU A 369 16.02 0.64 -20.71
CA LEU A 369 16.63 1.50 -19.69
C LEU A 369 17.60 2.49 -20.34
N GLY A 370 17.23 3.77 -20.25
CA GLY A 370 17.99 4.87 -20.82
C GLY A 370 17.74 5.11 -22.30
N LEU A 371 18.27 6.24 -22.77
CA LEU A 371 18.17 6.70 -24.15
C LEU A 371 19.36 6.18 -24.96
N LYS A 372 19.14 5.94 -26.26
CA LYS A 372 20.23 5.70 -27.20
C LYS A 372 21.09 6.96 -27.36
N ASP A 373 22.37 6.76 -27.69
CA ASP A 373 23.28 7.87 -27.95
C ASP A 373 22.80 8.71 -29.15
N GLY A 374 22.81 10.04 -28.99
CA GLY A 374 22.43 10.98 -30.05
C GLY A 374 20.92 11.21 -30.23
N VAL A 375 20.09 10.71 -29.32
CA VAL A 375 18.66 11.07 -29.28
C VAL A 375 18.51 12.55 -28.94
N GLU A 376 17.88 13.29 -29.85
CA GLU A 376 17.55 14.71 -29.67
C GLU A 376 16.21 14.85 -28.93
N GLU A 377 16.16 15.72 -27.91
CA GLU A 377 14.97 15.94 -27.08
C GLU A 377 13.73 16.29 -27.92
N ALA A 378 13.88 17.21 -28.86
CA ALA A 378 12.79 17.67 -29.70
C ALA A 378 12.19 16.54 -30.55
N ASP A 379 13.02 15.59 -31.00
CA ASP A 379 12.58 14.48 -31.85
C ASP A 379 11.81 13.43 -31.04
N LEU A 380 12.36 12.99 -29.89
CA LEU A 380 11.67 12.05 -29.00
C LEU A 380 10.30 12.59 -28.57
N LEU A 381 10.24 13.85 -28.13
CA LEU A 381 8.99 14.46 -27.69
C LEU A 381 7.99 14.67 -28.83
N ALA A 382 8.46 14.95 -30.05
CA ALA A 382 7.59 15.03 -31.22
C ALA A 382 6.99 13.65 -31.56
N ALA A 383 7.80 12.59 -31.55
CA ALA A 383 7.35 11.22 -31.81
C ALA A 383 6.33 10.75 -30.76
N LEU A 384 6.58 11.02 -29.47
CA LEU A 384 5.63 10.68 -28.40
C LEU A 384 4.27 11.39 -28.59
N ARG A 385 4.26 12.67 -28.95
CA ARG A 385 3.02 13.44 -29.20
C ARG A 385 2.28 13.00 -30.46
N GLN A 386 3.00 12.64 -31.52
CA GLN A 386 2.39 12.05 -32.72
C GLN A 386 1.74 10.70 -32.40
N ALA A 387 2.37 9.91 -31.53
CA ALA A 387 1.79 8.64 -31.09
C ALA A 387 0.58 8.80 -30.18
N GLU A 388 0.62 9.77 -29.24
CA GLU A 388 -0.53 10.10 -28.40
C GLU A 388 -1.75 10.57 -29.22
N SER A 389 -1.51 11.38 -30.26
CA SER A 389 -2.57 11.85 -31.17
C SER A 389 -3.06 10.81 -32.18
N GLY A 390 -2.33 9.70 -32.34
CA GLY A 390 -2.64 8.65 -33.33
C GLY A 390 -2.18 8.97 -34.76
N ASP A 391 -1.38 10.04 -34.94
CA ASP A 391 -0.86 10.44 -36.25
C ASP A 391 0.22 9.49 -36.78
N ALA A 392 1.00 8.86 -35.89
CA ALA A 392 2.04 7.88 -36.23
C ALA A 392 2.33 6.92 -35.07
N PRO A 393 2.80 5.67 -35.31
CA PRO A 393 3.23 4.79 -34.22
C PRO A 393 4.53 5.30 -33.56
N PHE A 394 4.72 4.99 -32.28
CA PHE A 394 5.99 5.25 -31.58
C PHE A 394 6.95 4.06 -31.72
N ASP A 395 8.10 4.28 -32.35
CA ASP A 395 9.19 3.30 -32.45
C ASP A 395 10.09 3.41 -31.20
N ALA A 396 9.75 2.67 -30.14
CA ALA A 396 10.51 2.71 -28.89
C ALA A 396 11.96 2.24 -29.08
N ASP A 397 12.19 1.25 -29.96
CA ASP A 397 13.53 0.70 -30.21
C ASP A 397 14.43 1.72 -30.93
N HIS A 398 13.87 2.69 -31.65
CA HIS A 398 14.65 3.79 -32.23
C HIS A 398 15.27 4.69 -31.15
N TYR A 399 14.53 4.95 -30.06
CA TYR A 399 14.91 5.94 -29.05
C TYR A 399 15.54 5.33 -27.79
N MET A 400 15.12 4.15 -27.39
CA MET A 400 15.46 3.53 -26.11
C MET A 400 16.53 2.44 -26.28
N HIS A 401 17.37 2.27 -25.27
CA HIS A 401 18.29 1.14 -25.22
C HIS A 401 17.66 -0.04 -24.44
N THR A 402 17.81 -1.25 -24.96
CA THR A 402 17.35 -2.50 -24.32
C THR A 402 18.52 -3.28 -23.76
N HIS A 403 18.41 -3.73 -22.52
CA HIS A 403 19.39 -4.60 -21.87
C HIS A 403 18.78 -5.98 -21.67
N LYS A 404 19.52 -7.03 -22.03
CA LYS A 404 19.06 -8.40 -21.80
C LYS A 404 18.90 -8.62 -20.30
N ALA A 405 17.78 -9.22 -19.91
CA ALA A 405 17.43 -9.51 -18.53
C ALA A 405 17.53 -11.01 -18.28
N GLN A 406 18.16 -11.38 -17.18
CA GLN A 406 18.25 -12.75 -16.69
C GLN A 406 17.77 -12.83 -15.26
N LYS A 407 17.38 -14.04 -14.86
CA LYS A 407 17.03 -14.31 -13.47
C LYS A 407 18.19 -13.90 -12.55
N HIS A 408 17.86 -13.12 -11.52
CA HIS A 408 18.74 -12.51 -10.53
C HIS A 408 19.60 -11.33 -11.02
N ASP A 409 19.32 -10.80 -12.21
CA ASP A 409 19.79 -9.45 -12.56
C ASP A 409 19.08 -8.40 -11.71
N HIS A 410 19.72 -7.24 -11.55
CA HIS A 410 19.19 -6.08 -10.84
C HIS A 410 19.45 -4.81 -11.68
N PHE A 411 18.38 -4.12 -12.05
CA PHE A 411 18.43 -2.87 -12.80
C PHE A 411 18.00 -1.71 -11.92
N LEU A 412 18.86 -0.72 -11.74
CA LEU A 412 18.57 0.47 -10.94
C LEU A 412 17.88 1.53 -11.79
N ILE A 413 16.90 2.21 -11.23
CA ILE A 413 16.04 3.16 -11.94
C ILE A 413 15.91 4.43 -11.09
N PRO A 414 16.99 5.22 -11.00
CA PRO A 414 16.92 6.50 -10.32
C PRO A 414 16.01 7.46 -11.08
N SER A 415 15.44 8.41 -10.35
CA SER A 415 14.52 9.41 -10.90
C SER A 415 15.05 10.07 -12.19
N GLY A 416 14.12 10.36 -13.11
CA GLY A 416 14.41 10.88 -14.44
C GLY A 416 14.92 9.88 -15.48
N THR A 417 15.12 8.61 -15.10
CA THR A 417 15.53 7.57 -16.06
C THR A 417 14.31 7.03 -16.81
N VAL A 418 14.31 7.10 -18.14
CA VAL A 418 13.26 6.49 -18.97
C VAL A 418 13.45 4.98 -19.00
N HIS A 419 12.40 4.22 -18.70
CA HIS A 419 12.49 2.77 -18.55
C HIS A 419 11.17 2.04 -18.85
N CYS A 420 11.26 0.73 -19.04
CA CYS A 420 10.14 -0.20 -19.17
C CYS A 420 10.62 -1.64 -18.95
N SER A 421 9.91 -2.41 -18.11
CA SER A 421 10.08 -3.87 -18.09
C SER A 421 9.45 -4.48 -19.34
N GLY A 422 10.24 -5.15 -20.16
CA GLY A 422 9.76 -5.81 -21.38
C GLY A 422 8.92 -7.06 -21.06
N ALA A 423 8.31 -7.62 -22.09
CA ALA A 423 7.63 -8.91 -21.99
C ALA A 423 8.60 -10.01 -21.53
N GLY A 424 8.06 -11.03 -20.85
CA GLY A 424 8.84 -12.20 -20.44
C GLY A 424 9.66 -11.99 -19.16
N SER A 425 9.19 -11.17 -18.21
CA SER A 425 9.86 -10.96 -16.92
C SER A 425 8.91 -11.15 -15.73
N MET A 426 9.43 -11.68 -14.63
CA MET A 426 8.83 -11.54 -13.30
C MET A 426 9.75 -10.63 -12.49
N VAL A 427 9.32 -9.39 -12.29
CA VAL A 427 10.08 -8.37 -11.57
C VAL A 427 9.60 -8.29 -10.12
N LEU A 428 10.53 -8.33 -9.18
CA LEU A 428 10.36 -7.75 -7.85
C LEU A 428 10.84 -6.30 -7.94
N GLU A 429 9.88 -5.37 -8.00
CA GLU A 429 10.13 -3.94 -7.91
C GLU A 429 10.46 -3.60 -6.46
N VAL A 430 11.65 -3.07 -6.22
CA VAL A 430 12.03 -2.47 -4.94
C VAL A 430 11.98 -0.96 -5.13
N SER A 431 11.07 -0.28 -4.44
CA SER A 431 10.87 1.15 -4.66
C SER A 431 10.65 1.95 -3.39
N LEU A 432 11.01 3.24 -3.47
CA LEU A 432 10.71 4.26 -2.47
C LEU A 432 9.44 4.99 -2.90
N SER A 433 8.24 4.58 -2.48
CA SER A 433 7.03 5.23 -3.01
C SER A 433 5.84 5.20 -2.06
N ALA A 434 5.13 6.34 -1.96
CA ALA A 434 3.89 6.50 -1.22
C ALA A 434 2.63 6.29 -2.08
N TYR A 435 2.77 6.38 -3.42
CA TYR A 435 1.65 6.33 -4.37
C TYR A 435 2.15 6.04 -5.78
N ILE A 436 1.23 5.81 -6.72
CA ILE A 436 1.52 5.48 -8.11
C ILE A 436 2.04 6.67 -8.96
N PHE A 437 3.14 7.31 -8.56
CA PHE A 437 3.78 8.41 -9.28
C PHE A 437 4.65 7.91 -10.45
N THR A 438 3.96 7.55 -11.52
CA THR A 438 4.55 7.04 -12.75
C THR A 438 4.11 7.90 -13.94
N PHE A 439 5.03 8.66 -14.54
CA PHE A 439 4.72 9.40 -15.76
C PHE A 439 4.91 8.48 -16.97
N LYS A 440 3.82 7.83 -17.36
CA LYS A 440 3.75 7.06 -18.61
C LYS A 440 3.98 7.99 -19.79
N LEU A 441 5.04 7.73 -20.55
CA LEU A 441 5.35 8.42 -21.80
C LEU A 441 4.63 7.76 -22.98
N TRP A 442 4.61 6.43 -22.98
CA TRP A 442 3.96 5.64 -24.03
C TRP A 442 3.44 4.31 -23.49
N ASP A 443 2.32 3.86 -24.03
CA ASP A 443 1.67 2.61 -23.61
C ASP A 443 1.33 1.67 -24.77
N TRP A 444 2.15 1.70 -25.82
CA TRP A 444 2.09 0.76 -26.94
C TRP A 444 0.78 0.81 -27.74
N GLY A 445 0.08 1.94 -27.70
CA GLY A 445 -1.19 2.15 -28.40
C GLY A 445 -2.34 1.30 -27.86
N ARG A 446 -2.20 0.75 -26.65
CA ARG A 446 -3.18 -0.17 -26.06
C ARG A 446 -4.30 0.58 -25.36
N LEU A 447 -5.44 -0.09 -25.27
CA LEU A 447 -6.56 0.33 -24.44
C LEU A 447 -6.44 -0.30 -23.05
N GLY A 448 -6.89 0.43 -22.04
CA GLY A 448 -7.12 -0.06 -20.69
C GLY A 448 -8.17 -1.17 -20.65
N LEU A 449 -8.29 -1.82 -19.49
CA LEU A 449 -9.34 -2.81 -19.26
C LEU A 449 -10.76 -2.20 -19.33
N ASP A 450 -10.86 -0.87 -19.22
CA ASP A 450 -12.09 -0.08 -19.41
C ASP A 450 -12.38 0.28 -20.88
N GLY A 451 -11.54 -0.18 -21.82
CA GLY A 451 -11.66 0.11 -23.24
C GLY A 451 -11.25 1.55 -23.63
N LYS A 452 -10.67 2.33 -22.72
CA LYS A 452 -10.18 3.69 -23.00
C LYS A 452 -8.65 3.70 -23.07
N PRO A 453 -8.02 4.63 -23.82
CA PRO A 453 -6.58 4.81 -23.73
C PRO A 453 -6.15 5.06 -22.28
N ARG A 454 -5.07 4.38 -21.84
CA ARG A 454 -4.52 4.63 -20.50
C ARG A 454 -3.91 6.04 -20.47
N PRO A 455 -4.05 6.77 -19.35
CA PRO A 455 -3.45 8.11 -19.23
C PRO A 455 -1.93 8.08 -19.48
N VAL A 456 -1.47 8.94 -20.39
CA VAL A 456 -0.06 9.29 -20.56
C VAL A 456 0.17 10.71 -20.03
N HIS A 457 1.41 11.01 -19.64
CA HIS A 457 1.78 12.23 -18.93
C HIS A 457 3.03 12.86 -19.55
N ILE A 458 3.07 12.99 -20.89
CA ILE A 458 4.24 13.51 -21.63
C ILE A 458 4.65 14.90 -21.13
N ASN A 459 3.69 15.78 -20.79
CA ASN A 459 3.97 17.11 -20.25
C ASN A 459 4.67 17.10 -18.88
N HIS A 460 4.41 16.09 -18.05
CA HIS A 460 5.15 15.89 -16.81
C HIS A 460 6.51 15.23 -17.09
N GLY A 461 6.51 14.19 -17.93
CA GLY A 461 7.70 13.44 -18.33
C GLY A 461 8.79 14.32 -18.93
N GLU A 462 8.47 15.19 -19.88
CA GLU A 462 9.44 16.08 -20.53
C GLU A 462 10.20 16.99 -19.55
N LYS A 463 9.63 17.25 -18.35
CA LYS A 463 10.27 18.10 -17.34
C LYS A 463 11.24 17.36 -16.43
N VAL A 464 11.23 16.03 -16.46
CA VAL A 464 11.98 15.19 -15.52
C VAL A 464 12.90 14.18 -16.20
N ILE A 465 12.78 13.96 -17.53
CA ILE A 465 13.71 13.12 -18.27
C ILE A 465 15.14 13.63 -18.07
N ASN A 466 16.01 12.73 -17.61
CA ASN A 466 17.42 12.98 -17.51
C ASN A 466 18.11 12.54 -18.81
N TRP A 467 18.37 13.50 -19.68
CA TRP A 467 19.00 13.30 -20.99
C TRP A 467 20.44 12.78 -20.93
N ASN A 468 21.09 12.77 -19.75
CA ASN A 468 22.43 12.22 -19.58
C ASN A 468 22.44 10.70 -19.32
N ARG A 469 21.27 10.04 -19.31
CA ARG A 469 21.13 8.59 -19.15
C ARG A 469 21.34 7.86 -20.48
N SER A 470 22.52 8.03 -21.06
CA SER A 470 22.90 7.38 -22.32
C SER A 470 23.19 5.89 -22.12
N GLU A 471 23.17 5.09 -23.20
CA GLU A 471 23.44 3.64 -23.15
C GLU A 471 24.68 3.31 -22.33
N LYS A 472 25.82 3.94 -22.66
CA LYS A 472 27.09 3.64 -22.00
C LYS A 472 27.01 3.94 -20.51
N TRP A 473 26.45 5.10 -20.16
CA TRP A 473 26.34 5.52 -18.76
C TRP A 473 25.43 4.56 -17.98
N VAL A 474 24.28 4.19 -18.54
CA VAL A 474 23.35 3.24 -17.90
C VAL A 474 24.02 1.90 -17.66
N ARG A 475 24.69 1.33 -18.68
CA ARG A 475 25.37 0.02 -18.53
C ARG A 475 26.45 0.04 -17.44
N GLU A 476 27.17 1.14 -17.30
CA GLU A 476 28.27 1.28 -16.33
C GLU A 476 27.77 1.55 -14.89
N ASN A 477 26.55 2.08 -14.71
CA ASN A 477 26.10 2.59 -13.40
C ASN A 477 24.83 1.94 -12.87
N LEU A 478 23.96 1.41 -13.73
CA LEU A 478 22.60 0.98 -13.36
C LEU A 478 22.31 -0.51 -13.60
N VAL A 479 23.13 -1.20 -14.40
CA VAL A 479 22.91 -2.61 -14.73
C VAL A 479 23.86 -3.49 -13.91
N ASN A 480 23.31 -4.36 -13.05
CA ASN A 480 24.06 -5.31 -12.24
C ASN A 480 25.25 -4.70 -11.49
N HIS A 481 25.05 -3.50 -10.95
CA HIS A 481 26.08 -2.82 -10.17
C HIS A 481 26.18 -3.45 -8.77
N PHE A 482 26.97 -4.52 -8.68
CA PHE A 482 27.14 -5.32 -7.47
C PHE A 482 28.49 -5.04 -6.80
N GLU A 483 28.48 -4.87 -5.49
CA GLU A 483 29.67 -4.85 -4.64
C GLU A 483 29.68 -6.10 -3.75
N LEU A 484 30.71 -6.91 -3.88
CA LEU A 484 30.90 -8.08 -3.02
C LEU A 484 31.35 -7.62 -1.63
N LEU A 485 30.56 -7.94 -0.61
CA LEU A 485 30.84 -7.59 0.79
C LEU A 485 31.47 -8.75 1.56
N GLU A 486 31.02 -9.98 1.28
CA GLU A 486 31.50 -11.20 1.93
C GLU A 486 31.45 -12.39 0.97
N GLU A 487 32.48 -13.23 1.00
CA GLU A 487 32.51 -14.48 0.23
C GLU A 487 33.19 -15.59 1.05
N THR A 488 32.42 -16.66 1.30
CA THR A 488 32.87 -17.90 1.92
C THR A 488 32.28 -19.09 1.16
N ASP A 489 32.72 -20.32 1.47
CA ASP A 489 32.17 -21.54 0.86
C ASP A 489 30.66 -21.71 1.08
N LEU A 490 30.10 -21.11 2.14
CA LEU A 490 28.72 -21.31 2.56
C LEU A 490 27.84 -20.05 2.43
N HIS A 491 28.44 -18.89 2.18
CA HIS A 491 27.74 -17.61 2.17
C HIS A 491 28.42 -16.60 1.24
N THR A 492 27.61 -15.94 0.42
CA THR A 492 28.02 -14.81 -0.43
C THR A 492 27.08 -13.65 -0.12
N LYS A 493 27.63 -12.50 0.26
CA LYS A 493 26.88 -11.26 0.50
C LYS A 493 27.29 -10.20 -0.51
N GLU A 494 26.31 -9.63 -1.19
CA GLU A 494 26.49 -8.59 -2.20
C GLU A 494 25.61 -7.39 -1.89
N GLN A 495 26.11 -6.17 -2.04
CA GLN A 495 25.27 -4.99 -2.14
C GLN A 495 24.88 -4.78 -3.60
N THR A 496 23.57 -4.67 -3.88
CA THR A 496 23.06 -4.68 -5.25
C THR A 496 22.36 -3.39 -5.71
N GLY A 497 22.03 -2.49 -4.78
CA GLY A 497 21.38 -1.20 -5.04
C GLY A 497 22.30 -0.05 -4.64
N LEU A 498 23.20 0.33 -5.56
CA LEU A 498 24.36 1.18 -5.28
C LEU A 498 24.31 2.55 -5.97
N TYR A 499 23.14 3.02 -6.40
CA TYR A 499 23.10 4.34 -7.01
C TYR A 499 23.21 5.44 -5.96
N GLY A 500 24.20 6.32 -6.10
CA GLY A 500 24.61 7.25 -5.02
C GLY A 500 23.56 8.28 -4.55
N THR A 501 22.39 8.37 -5.19
CA THR A 501 21.28 9.22 -4.71
C THR A 501 20.15 8.43 -4.07
N GLU A 502 20.13 7.10 -4.21
CA GLU A 502 19.08 6.25 -3.67
C GLU A 502 19.16 6.17 -2.16
N GLN A 503 18.00 6.25 -1.50
CA GLN A 503 17.89 6.12 -0.05
C GLN A 503 17.69 4.68 0.42
N ILE A 504 17.31 3.79 -0.50
CA ILE A 504 17.16 2.36 -0.24
C ILE A 504 18.49 1.69 -0.54
N VAL A 505 18.98 0.93 0.42
CA VAL A 505 20.10 0.01 0.21
C VAL A 505 19.54 -1.39 0.09
N THR A 506 19.96 -2.10 -0.96
CA THR A 506 19.62 -3.52 -1.15
C THR A 506 20.86 -4.40 -1.02
N GLU A 507 20.72 -5.46 -0.25
CA GLU A 507 21.72 -6.50 -0.02
C GLU A 507 21.14 -7.85 -0.43
N ARG A 508 21.95 -8.70 -1.06
CA ARG A 508 21.59 -10.06 -1.43
C ARG A 508 22.53 -11.04 -0.74
N ASP A 509 21.94 -11.95 0.01
CA ASP A 509 22.64 -12.96 0.78
C ASP A 509 22.33 -14.34 0.21
N TRP A 510 23.32 -14.99 -0.39
CA TRP A 510 23.24 -16.38 -0.85
C TRP A 510 23.88 -17.30 0.17
N PHE A 511 23.16 -18.30 0.69
CA PHE A 511 23.71 -19.18 1.72
C PHE A 511 23.16 -20.60 1.70
N THR A 512 23.87 -21.53 2.32
CA THR A 512 23.49 -22.96 2.37
C THR A 512 22.79 -23.36 3.67
N ASP A 513 23.32 -22.95 4.83
CA ASP A 513 22.78 -23.26 6.15
C ASP A 513 22.04 -22.06 6.77
N TYR A 514 22.75 -21.05 7.26
CA TYR A 514 22.14 -19.84 7.83
C TYR A 514 23.01 -18.59 7.66
N VAL A 515 22.39 -17.43 7.84
CA VAL A 515 23.06 -16.13 7.98
C VAL A 515 22.49 -15.40 9.20
N ASP A 516 23.37 -14.79 9.98
CA ASP A 516 23.00 -13.89 11.07
C ASP A 516 22.93 -12.45 10.53
N TYR A 517 21.85 -11.75 10.85
CA TYR A 517 21.62 -10.37 10.44
C TYR A 517 21.77 -9.42 11.62
N ASP A 518 22.48 -8.32 11.37
CA ASP A 518 22.58 -7.17 12.27
C ASP A 518 21.67 -6.05 11.76
N ASN A 519 20.83 -5.55 12.66
CA ASN A 519 19.93 -4.41 12.51
C ASN A 519 20.07 -3.45 13.70
N SER A 520 21.27 -3.32 14.26
CA SER A 520 21.61 -2.39 15.35
C SER A 520 21.41 -0.91 14.99
N GLU A 521 21.29 -0.60 13.71
CA GLU A 521 20.86 0.71 13.18
C GLU A 521 19.36 0.99 13.42
N LYS A 522 18.58 -0.02 13.84
CA LYS A 522 17.17 0.08 14.21
C LYS A 522 16.33 0.69 13.11
N THR A 523 16.40 0.09 11.92
CA THR A 523 15.55 0.46 10.79
C THR A 523 14.61 -0.70 10.45
N VAL A 524 13.48 -0.38 9.83
CA VAL A 524 12.62 -1.41 9.22
C VAL A 524 13.36 -2.08 8.07
N ASN A 525 13.24 -3.40 7.98
CA ASN A 525 13.79 -4.18 6.87
C ASN A 525 12.66 -4.87 6.13
N MET A 526 12.65 -4.71 4.81
CA MET A 526 11.81 -5.50 3.91
C MET A 526 12.66 -6.57 3.26
N LEU A 527 12.22 -7.82 3.31
CA LEU A 527 12.98 -8.94 2.78
C LEU A 527 12.10 -9.83 1.91
N ASN A 528 12.71 -10.48 0.93
CA ASN A 528 12.06 -11.47 0.09
C ASN A 528 12.95 -12.70 -0.09
N LEU A 529 12.35 -13.90 -0.05
CA LEU A 529 13.03 -15.14 -0.40
C LEU A 529 13.08 -15.30 -1.92
N VAL A 530 14.13 -14.73 -2.53
CA VAL A 530 14.28 -14.62 -3.99
C VAL A 530 14.86 -15.87 -4.66
N ALA A 531 15.43 -16.80 -3.90
CA ALA A 531 15.81 -18.14 -4.37
C ALA A 531 15.74 -19.17 -3.24
N GLY A 532 15.44 -20.43 -3.58
CA GLY A 532 15.25 -21.51 -2.61
C GLY A 532 13.79 -21.90 -2.42
N GLU A 533 13.54 -22.92 -1.60
CA GLU A 533 12.18 -23.41 -1.33
C GLU A 533 11.54 -22.70 -0.14
N LYS A 534 12.25 -22.67 0.99
CA LYS A 534 11.77 -22.07 2.23
C LYS A 534 12.90 -21.86 3.25
N VAL A 535 12.72 -20.88 4.12
CA VAL A 535 13.60 -20.54 5.22
C VAL A 535 12.79 -20.33 6.49
N VAL A 536 13.49 -20.25 7.63
CA VAL A 536 12.92 -19.83 8.90
C VAL A 536 13.71 -18.66 9.46
N VAL A 537 13.00 -17.63 9.92
CA VAL A 537 13.56 -16.50 10.66
C VAL A 537 13.49 -16.83 12.14
N GLU A 538 14.65 -16.84 12.79
CA GLU A 538 14.82 -17.25 14.18
C GLU A 538 15.33 -16.07 15.02
N SER A 539 14.75 -15.91 16.20
CA SER A 539 15.26 -14.97 17.19
C SER A 539 16.54 -15.52 17.80
N VAL A 540 17.59 -14.70 17.86
CA VAL A 540 18.87 -15.08 18.49
C VAL A 540 18.85 -14.92 20.01
N ASP A 541 17.88 -14.18 20.54
CA ASP A 541 17.71 -13.85 21.97
C ASP A 541 16.37 -14.31 22.55
N ASN A 542 15.59 -15.10 21.78
CA ASN A 542 14.26 -15.62 22.13
C ASN A 542 13.19 -14.53 22.35
N THR A 543 13.31 -13.39 21.66
CA THR A 543 12.33 -12.29 21.67
C THR A 543 11.07 -12.57 20.85
N PHE A 544 11.14 -13.43 19.84
CA PHE A 544 9.99 -13.83 19.01
C PHE A 544 10.04 -15.30 18.60
N GLU A 545 8.89 -15.86 18.21
CA GLU A 545 8.77 -17.24 17.73
C GLU A 545 9.31 -17.40 16.31
N ALA A 546 9.85 -18.58 16.00
CA ALA A 546 10.37 -18.89 14.67
C ALA A 546 9.29 -18.67 13.58
N PHE A 547 9.67 -17.99 12.50
CA PHE A 547 8.76 -17.55 11.45
C PHE A 547 9.17 -18.16 10.11
N GLU A 548 8.35 -19.05 9.58
CA GLU A 548 8.60 -19.72 8.29
C GLU A 548 8.25 -18.78 7.13
N VAL A 549 9.12 -18.77 6.11
CA VAL A 549 8.97 -17.97 4.90
C VAL A 549 9.21 -18.88 3.70
N HIS A 550 8.27 -18.89 2.76
CA HIS A 550 8.37 -19.64 1.52
C HIS A 550 8.91 -18.80 0.38
N TYR A 551 9.35 -19.47 -0.68
CA TYR A 551 9.79 -18.82 -1.91
C TYR A 551 8.84 -17.69 -2.34
N VAL A 552 9.40 -16.53 -2.69
CA VAL A 552 8.70 -15.34 -3.20
C VAL A 552 7.93 -14.54 -2.15
N GLU A 553 7.78 -15.04 -0.92
CA GLU A 553 7.10 -14.29 0.14
C GLU A 553 7.94 -13.08 0.59
N THR A 554 7.33 -11.90 0.55
CA THR A 554 7.86 -10.71 1.20
C THR A 554 7.49 -10.72 2.68
N PHE A 555 8.44 -10.40 3.55
CA PHE A 555 8.24 -10.24 4.99
C PHE A 555 8.99 -9.03 5.53
N VAL A 556 8.57 -8.58 6.71
CA VAL A 556 9.06 -7.36 7.35
C VAL A 556 9.70 -7.72 8.69
N ILE A 557 10.87 -7.14 8.95
CA ILE A 557 11.51 -7.10 10.27
C ILE A 557 11.38 -5.68 10.82
N PRO A 558 10.55 -5.47 11.86
CA PRO A 558 10.44 -4.20 12.58
C PRO A 558 11.78 -3.68 13.10
N ALA A 559 11.92 -2.36 13.18
CA ALA A 559 13.11 -1.68 13.68
C ALA A 559 13.52 -2.07 15.11
N GLN A 560 12.56 -2.51 15.94
CA GLN A 560 12.86 -2.97 17.29
C GLN A 560 13.59 -4.32 17.36
N ILE A 561 13.66 -5.07 16.25
CA ILE A 561 14.40 -6.33 16.17
C ILE A 561 15.81 -6.03 15.68
N GLU A 562 16.78 -6.04 16.60
CA GLU A 562 18.17 -5.67 16.30
C GLU A 562 19.00 -6.83 15.73
N LYS A 563 18.65 -8.08 16.05
CA LYS A 563 19.39 -9.26 15.61
C LYS A 563 18.45 -10.42 15.35
N PHE A 564 18.69 -11.15 14.28
CA PHE A 564 17.94 -12.34 13.91
C PHE A 564 18.80 -13.24 13.02
N ARG A 565 18.39 -14.50 12.90
CA ARG A 565 19.00 -15.50 12.02
C ARG A 565 18.01 -15.89 10.95
N ILE A 566 18.46 -16.07 9.72
CA ILE A 566 17.67 -16.76 8.69
C ILE A 566 18.37 -18.07 8.37
N ARG A 567 17.64 -19.18 8.51
CA ARG A 567 18.16 -20.53 8.27
C ARG A 567 17.37 -21.22 7.16
N ASN A 568 18.10 -21.87 6.26
CA ASN A 568 17.55 -22.73 5.23
C ASN A 568 16.95 -23.99 5.87
N ILE A 569 15.66 -24.23 5.61
CA ILE A 569 14.94 -25.42 6.06
C ILE A 569 14.27 -26.16 4.90
N GLY A 570 14.54 -25.71 3.67
CA GLY A 570 14.07 -26.34 2.44
C GLY A 570 15.04 -27.40 1.92
N ASN A 571 14.68 -28.03 0.80
CA ASN A 571 15.53 -29.02 0.15
C ASN A 571 16.55 -28.42 -0.83
N SER A 572 16.53 -27.09 -1.00
CA SER A 572 17.46 -26.38 -1.88
C SER A 572 18.84 -26.32 -1.23
N GLU A 573 19.88 -26.67 -1.99
CA GLU A 573 21.28 -26.62 -1.51
C GLU A 573 21.70 -25.20 -1.11
N LYS A 574 21.28 -24.21 -1.90
CA LYS A 574 21.52 -22.78 -1.65
C LYS A 574 20.21 -22.01 -1.76
N VAL A 575 20.04 -21.01 -0.90
CA VAL A 575 18.91 -20.07 -0.90
C VAL A 575 19.44 -18.65 -1.03
N ALA A 576 18.56 -17.70 -1.38
CA ALA A 576 18.91 -16.28 -1.45
C ALA A 576 17.83 -15.39 -0.85
N ILE A 577 18.26 -14.44 -0.03
CA ILE A 577 17.42 -13.38 0.53
C ILE A 577 17.83 -12.06 -0.12
N LEU A 578 16.84 -11.30 -0.61
CA LEU A 578 17.02 -9.89 -0.93
C LEU A 578 16.49 -9.07 0.25
N ARG A 579 17.33 -8.22 0.84
CA ARG A 579 17.00 -7.33 1.96
C ARG A 579 17.07 -5.88 1.48
N ALA A 580 16.04 -5.10 1.77
CA ALA A 580 15.98 -3.66 1.52
C ALA A 580 15.75 -2.91 2.84
N ARG A 581 16.46 -1.80 3.01
CA ARG A 581 16.40 -0.93 4.20
C ARG A 581 16.78 0.51 3.85
N ILE A 582 16.42 1.46 4.71
CA ILE A 582 16.85 2.85 4.58
C ILE A 582 18.17 3.05 5.32
N GLN A 583 19.13 3.73 4.69
CA GLN A 583 20.42 4.10 5.32
C GLN A 583 20.61 5.62 5.39
#